data_AF-T2KQ18-F1
#
_entry.id   AF-T2KQ18-F1
#
_cell.length_a   1.000
_cell.length_b   1.000
_cell.length_c   1.000
_cell.angle_alpha   90.00
_cell.angle_beta   90.00
_cell.angle_gamma   90.00
#
_symmetry.space_group_name_H-M   'P 1'
#
loop_
_entity.id
_entity.type
_entity.pdbx_description
1 polymer ?
#
loop_
_entity_poly.entity_id
_entity_poly.type
_entity_poly.pdbx_seq_one_letter_code
_entity_poly.pdbx_strand_id
1 'polypeptide(L)' 'MSVIISPLNEDQLFVNNKIVERDSDNNWIARVELTQAEQKAFQKYIKSLMS' A
#
# COMPACT_ATOMS: atom_id res chain seq x y z
N MET A 1 12.15 11.51 -3.63
CA MET A 1 11.26 11.44 -2.45
C MET A 1 11.15 9.97 -2.06
N SER A 2 11.49 9.60 -0.82
CA SER A 2 11.30 8.23 -0.34
C SER A 2 9.84 8.04 0.07
N VAL A 3 9.20 7.01 -0.48
CA VAL A 3 7.88 6.57 -0.05
C VAL A 3 8.08 5.64 1.14
N ILE A 4 7.49 5.98 2.29
CA ILE A 4 7.53 5.13 3.48
C ILE A 4 6.32 4.21 3.45
N ILE A 5 6.54 2.89 3.52
CA ILE A 5 5.46 1.91 3.63
C ILE A 5 5.55 1.31 5.03
N SER A 6 4.49 1.50 5.81
CA SER A 6 4.39 1.03 7.19
C SER A 6 3.23 0.04 7.29
N PRO A 7 3.47 -1.28 7.26
CA PRO A 7 2.42 -2.25 7.48
C PRO A 7 1.87 -2.11 8.91
N LEU A 8 0.55 -2.06 9.04
CA LEU A 8 -0.12 -2.14 10.34
C LEU A 8 -0.44 -3.59 10.65
N ASN A 9 -1.12 -4.24 9.71
CA ASN A 9 -1.65 -5.59 9.80
C ASN A 9 -1.51 -6.28 8.44
N GLU A 10 -1.90 -7.56 8.36
CA GLU A 10 -1.91 -8.30 7.10
C GLU A 10 -2.84 -7.70 6.04
N ASP A 11 -3.88 -7.00 6.49
CA ASP A 11 -4.89 -6.35 5.64
C ASP A 11 -4.78 -4.82 5.59
N GLN A 12 -3.84 -4.20 6.30
CA GLN A 12 -3.77 -2.73 6.39
C GLN A 12 -2.33 -2.23 6.44
N LEU A 13 -2.05 -1.17 5.70
CA LEU A 13 -0.75 -0.51 5.67
C LEU A 13 -0.88 0.98 5.39
N PHE A 14 0.11 1.76 5.82
CA PHE A 14 0.26 3.14 5.39
C PHE A 14 1.27 3.25 4.26
N VAL A 15 0.92 4.02 3.23
CA VAL A 15 1.85 4.50 2.20
C VAL A 15 1.99 6.01 2.40
N ASN A 16 3.12 6.45 2.96
CA ASN A 16 3.45 7.86 3.18
C ASN A 16 2.33 8.61 3.93
N ASN A 17 1.86 8.02 5.03
CA ASN A 17 0.75 8.50 5.87
C ASN A 17 -0.66 8.37 5.25
N LYS A 18 -0.82 7.63 4.14
CA LYS A 18 -2.11 7.30 3.52
C LYS A 18 -2.50 5.86 3.82
N ILE A 19 -3.71 5.64 4.35
CA ILE A 19 -4.21 4.29 4.62
C ILE A 19 -4.48 3.56 3.31
N VAL A 20 -3.97 2.34 3.22
CA VAL A 20 -4.35 1.35 2.23
C VAL A 20 -4.82 0.12 2.98
N GLU A 21 -6.02 -0.34 2.69
CA GLU A 21 -6.65 -1.49 3.31
C GLU A 21 -7.06 -2.51 2.26
N ARG A 22 -7.04 -3.79 2.63
CA ARG A 22 -7.47 -4.89 1.78
C ARG A 22 -8.97 -5.10 2.00
N ASP A 23 -9.73 -5.06 0.92
CA ASP A 23 -11.16 -5.36 0.93
C ASP A 23 -11.41 -6.88 0.94
N SER A 24 -12.66 -7.28 1.14
CA SER A 24 -13.15 -8.66 1.19
C SER A 24 -12.84 -9.46 -0.08
N ASP A 25 -12.66 -8.76 -1.21
CA ASP A 25 -12.25 -9.33 -2.50
C ASP A 25 -10.72 -9.47 -2.66
N ASN A 26 -9.94 -9.33 -1.57
CA ASN A 26 -8.47 -9.28 -1.56
C ASN A 26 -7.86 -8.14 -2.40
N ASN A 27 -8.65 -7.12 -2.74
CA ASN A 27 -8.18 -5.94 -3.46
C ASN A 27 -7.65 -4.90 -2.47
N TRP A 28 -6.48 -4.35 -2.75
CA TRP A 28 -5.92 -3.26 -1.94
C TRP A 28 -6.51 -1.92 -2.40
N ILE A 29 -7.21 -1.25 -1.49
CA ILE A 29 -7.88 0.03 -1.71
C ILE A 29 -7.19 1.10 -0.85
N ALA A 30 -6.73 2.17 -1.49
CA ALA A 30 -6.21 3.33 -0.79
C ALA A 30 -7.36 4.28 -0.42
N ARG A 31 -7.49 4.66 0.86
CA ARG A 31 -8.48 5.66 1.30
C ARG A 31 -8.22 7.04 0.70
N VAL A 32 -6.96 7.33 0.37
CA VAL A 32 -6.51 8.59 -0.20
C VAL A 32 -5.77 8.28 -1.49
N GLU A 33 -6.03 9.07 -2.54
CA GLU A 33 -5.36 8.92 -3.82
C GLU A 33 -3.83 8.92 -3.63
N LEU A 34 -3.21 7.82 -4.07
CA LEU A 34 -1.77 7.68 -4.08
C LEU A 34 -1.20 8.41 -5.30
N THR A 35 -0.11 9.13 -5.11
CA THR A 35 0.68 9.68 -6.22
C THR A 35 1.32 8.54 -7.02
N GLN A 36 1.76 8.82 -8.25
CA GLN A 36 2.42 7.81 -9.09
C GLN A 36 3.64 7.17 -8.42
N ALA A 37 4.42 7.96 -7.66
CA ALA A 37 5.56 7.45 -6.91
C ALA A 37 5.13 6.49 -5.79
N GLU A 38 4.07 6.83 -5.07
CA GLU A 38 3.50 6.00 -4.00
C GLU A 38 2.90 4.71 -4.53
N GLN A 39 2.13 4.76 -5.63
CA GLN A 39 1.61 3.56 -6.30
C GLN A 39 2.73 2.62 -6.74
N LYS A 40 3.80 3.16 -7.33
CA LYS A 40 4.94 2.34 -7.79
C LYS A 40 5.67 1.67 -6.63
N ALA A 41 5.87 2.39 -5.53
CA ALA A 41 6.46 1.83 -4.31
C ALA A 41 5.57 0.78 -3.67
N PHE A 42 4.26 1.05 -3.58
CA PHE A 42 3.25 0.15 -3.06
C PHE A 42 3.17 -1.16 -3.87
N GLN A 43 3.06 -1.07 -5.19
CA GLN A 43 3.06 -2.24 -6.06
C GLN A 43 4.33 -3.08 -5.93
N LYS A 44 5.50 -2.43 -5.82
CA LYS A 44 6.77 -3.13 -5.59
C LYS A 44 6.77 -3.87 -4.25
N TYR A 45 6.23 -3.26 -3.21
CA TYR A 45 6.12 -3.87 -1.88
C TYR A 45 5.19 -5.09 -1.88
N ILE A 46 3.98 -4.96 -2.42
CA ILE A 46 3.03 -6.09 -2.52
C ILE A 46 3.62 -7.23 -3.36
N LYS A 47 4.27 -6.92 -4.49
CA LYS A 47 4.94 -7.92 -5.32
C LYS A 47 6.05 -8.66 -4.55
N SER A 48 6.76 -7.97 -3.67
CA SER A 48 7.79 -8.58 -2.80
C SER A 48 7.21 -9.48 -1.71
N LEU A 49 5.96 -9.27 -1.28
CA LEU A 49 5.28 -10.12 -0.31
C LEU A 49 4.70 -11.40 -0.96
N MET A 50 4.42 -11.35 -2.26
CA MET A 50 3.88 -12.49 -3.03
C MET A 50 4.96 -13.35 -3.71
N SER A 51 6.25 -13.00 -3.58
CA SER A 51 7.38 -13.77 -4.17
C SER A 51 8.00 -14.73 -3.18
#